data_AF-A0A849V293-F1
#
_entry.id   AF-A0A849V293-F1
#
_cell.length_a   1.000
_cell.length_b   1.000
_cell.length_c   1.000
_cell.angle_alpha   90.00
_cell.angle_beta   90.00
_cell.angle_gamma   90.00
#
_symmetry.space_group_name_H-M   'P 1'
#
loop_
_entity.id
_entity.type
_entity.pdbx_description
1 polymer ?
#
loop_
_entity_poly.entity_id
_entity_poly.type
_entity_poly.pdbx_seq_one_letter_code
_entity_poly.pdbx_strand_id
1 'polypeptide(L)'
;MKHQFNKAQQGFTLIELMIVVAIIGILAAVALPAYQDYTVRSKVTEAVIAGSSAKSMLSEAFQTDGITGMTNAATAWEAKSDDEKKSKYVNDVTIATATPWTITVAIAANTGNGLPTGLNNQTIKFSPNTNAAGTWGTPTATSQGAIDWACTSDADLNAAAKGFGNKPLGTLPAKYVPSECR
;
A
#
# COMPACT_ATOMS: atom_id res chain seq x y z
N MET A 1 13.48 73.10 -5.07
CA MET A 1 12.26 72.50 -5.65
C MET A 1 12.40 70.99 -5.57
N LYS A 2 11.60 70.31 -4.73
CA LYS A 2 11.57 68.83 -4.68
C LYS A 2 10.54 68.35 -5.69
N HIS A 3 11.00 67.73 -6.78
CA HIS A 3 10.13 67.13 -7.79
C HIS A 3 9.65 65.77 -7.24
N GLN A 4 8.39 65.70 -6.80
CA GLN A 4 7.77 64.44 -6.39
C GLN A 4 7.32 63.69 -7.65
N PHE A 5 7.99 62.58 -7.96
CA PHE A 5 7.53 61.64 -8.98
C PHE A 5 6.29 60.93 -8.47
N ASN A 6 5.12 61.37 -8.94
CA ASN A 6 3.87 60.63 -8.79
C ASN A 6 3.99 59.34 -9.61
N LYS A 7 4.32 58.22 -8.95
CA LYS A 7 4.24 56.90 -9.60
C LYS A 7 2.76 56.63 -9.88
N ALA A 8 2.38 56.61 -11.16
CA ALA A 8 1.05 56.19 -11.58
C ALA A 8 0.80 54.78 -11.03
N GLN A 9 -0.25 54.63 -10.22
CA GLN A 9 -0.64 53.37 -9.64
C GLN A 9 -1.20 52.48 -10.75
N GLN A 10 -0.36 51.59 -11.28
CA GLN A 10 -0.78 50.56 -12.25
C GLN A 10 -1.57 49.49 -11.49
N GLY A 11 -2.90 49.59 -11.55
CA GLY A 11 -3.81 48.60 -10.99
C GLY A 11 -3.92 47.37 -11.90
N PHE A 12 -4.08 46.20 -11.29
CA PHE A 12 -4.38 44.95 -11.99
C PHE A 12 -5.79 45.04 -12.62
N THR A 13 -5.93 44.64 -13.89
CA THR A 13 -7.23 44.71 -14.56
C THR A 13 -8.13 43.55 -14.12
N LEU A 14 -9.45 43.77 -14.14
CA LEU A 14 -10.43 42.71 -13.89
C LEU A 14 -10.28 41.54 -14.89
N ILE A 15 -9.90 41.84 -16.13
CA ILE A 15 -9.69 40.83 -17.16
C ILE A 15 -8.45 39.97 -16.89
N GLU A 16 -7.34 40.55 -16.42
CA GLU A 16 -6.17 39.78 -15.99
C GLU A 16 -6.51 38.85 -14.83
N LEU A 17 -7.31 39.32 -13.87
CA LEU A 17 -7.70 38.51 -12.72
C LEU A 17 -8.60 37.35 -13.15
N MET A 18 -9.55 37.58 -14.05
CA MET A 18 -10.41 36.52 -14.59
C MET A 18 -9.63 35.44 -15.36
N ILE A 19 -8.63 35.84 -16.17
CA ILE A 19 -7.79 34.88 -16.90
C ILE A 19 -6.97 34.03 -15.93
N VAL A 20 -6.39 34.64 -14.90
CA VAL A 20 -5.62 33.92 -13.88
C VAL A 20 -6.49 32.90 -13.15
N VAL A 21 -7.70 33.28 -12.73
CA VAL A 21 -8.64 32.36 -12.08
C VAL A 21 -9.05 31.22 -13.00
N ALA A 22 -9.27 31.50 -14.29
CA ALA A 22 -9.59 30.46 -15.27
C ALA A 22 -8.46 29.42 -15.42
N ILE A 23 -7.21 29.87 -15.52
CA ILE A 23 -6.04 28.99 -15.62
C ILE A 23 -5.87 28.16 -14.33
N ILE A 24 -5.97 28.80 -13.16
CA ILE A 24 -5.89 28.10 -11.86
C ILE A 24 -7.00 27.06 -11.74
N GLY A 25 -8.22 27.38 -12.20
CA GLY A 25 -9.34 26.44 -12.20
C GLY A 25 -9.06 25.15 -12.99
N ILE A 26 -8.48 25.29 -14.19
CA ILE A 26 -8.10 24.13 -15.02
C ILE A 26 -7.00 23.31 -14.34
N LEU A 27 -5.96 23.96 -13.84
CA LEU A 27 -4.85 23.28 -13.17
C LEU A 27 -5.32 22.57 -11.90
N ALA A 28 -6.18 23.20 -11.09
CA ALA A 28 -6.71 22.63 -9.86
C ALA A 28 -7.56 21.39 -10.12
N ALA A 29 -8.34 21.36 -11.20
CA ALA A 29 -9.17 20.20 -11.57
C ALA A 29 -8.35 18.92 -11.80
N VAL A 30 -7.11 19.05 -12.30
CA VAL A 30 -6.21 17.90 -12.53
C VAL A 30 -5.29 17.66 -11.33
N ALA A 31 -4.76 18.73 -10.73
CA ALA A 31 -3.78 18.64 -9.65
C ALA A 31 -4.38 18.13 -8.33
N LEU A 32 -5.61 18.53 -7.98
CA LEU A 32 -6.22 18.13 -6.70
C LEU A 32 -6.48 16.62 -6.63
N PRO A 33 -7.10 15.96 -7.63
CA PRO A 33 -7.27 14.50 -7.60
C PRO A 33 -5.94 13.75 -7.55
N ALA A 34 -4.93 14.20 -8.31
CA ALA A 34 -3.61 13.58 -8.30
C ALA A 34 -2.89 13.72 -6.94
N TYR A 35 -3.00 14.89 -6.31
CA TYR A 35 -2.46 15.12 -4.96
C TYR A 35 -3.17 14.26 -3.91
N GLN A 36 -4.50 14.15 -3.99
CA GLN A 36 -5.28 13.27 -3.11
C GLN A 36 -4.80 11.82 -3.26
N ASP A 37 -4.68 11.31 -4.48
CA ASP A 37 -4.20 9.94 -4.73
C ASP A 37 -2.78 9.72 -4.18
N TYR A 38 -1.89 10.72 -4.31
CA TYR A 38 -0.54 10.66 -3.73
C TYR A 38 -0.57 10.61 -2.18
N THR A 39 -1.38 11.45 -1.54
CA THR A 39 -1.49 11.46 -0.08
C THR A 39 -2.08 10.16 0.47
N VAL A 40 -3.05 9.57 -0.25
CA VAL A 40 -3.59 8.25 0.08
C VAL A 40 -2.50 7.20 -0.01
N ARG A 41 -1.75 7.16 -1.12
CA ARG A 41 -0.65 6.20 -1.30
C ARG A 41 0.41 6.32 -0.21
N SER A 42 0.78 7.55 0.15
CA SER A 42 1.76 7.79 1.22
C SER A 42 1.32 7.22 2.57
N LYS A 43 0.03 7.29 2.90
CA LYS A 43 -0.52 6.73 4.14
C LYS A 43 -0.63 5.20 4.05
N VAL A 44 -1.00 4.68 2.89
CA VAL A 44 -1.08 3.24 2.61
C VAL A 44 0.29 2.55 2.70
N THR A 45 1.40 3.26 2.49
CA THR A 45 2.74 2.69 2.74
C THR A 45 2.92 2.19 4.18
N GLU A 46 2.22 2.78 5.17
CA GLU A 46 2.23 2.25 6.54
C GLU A 46 1.65 0.83 6.60
N ALA A 47 0.62 0.52 5.80
CA ALA A 47 0.05 -0.82 5.71
C ALA A 47 1.06 -1.83 5.13
N VAL A 48 1.91 -1.40 4.20
CA VAL A 48 3.01 -2.24 3.67
C VAL A 48 4.06 -2.52 4.74
N ILE A 49 4.37 -1.52 5.57
CA ILE A 49 5.29 -1.68 6.71
C ILE A 49 4.68 -2.61 7.76
N ALA A 50 3.38 -2.46 8.06
CA ALA A 50 2.67 -3.33 9.01
C ALA A 50 2.72 -4.81 8.56
N GLY A 51 2.51 -5.09 7.27
CA GLY A 51 2.67 -6.43 6.72
C GLY A 51 4.11 -6.96 6.74
N SER A 52 5.12 -6.08 6.77
CA SER A 52 6.54 -6.48 6.73
C SER A 52 7.00 -7.21 7.99
N SER A 53 6.42 -6.91 9.16
CA SER A 53 6.74 -7.62 10.41
C SER A 53 6.28 -9.09 10.34
N ALA A 54 5.06 -9.33 9.86
CA ALA A 54 4.51 -10.66 9.62
C ALA A 54 5.33 -11.44 8.57
N LYS A 55 5.77 -10.76 7.49
CA LYS A 55 6.65 -11.37 6.48
C LYS A 55 7.95 -11.88 7.08
N SER A 56 8.64 -11.05 7.87
CA SER A 56 9.90 -11.42 8.51
C SER A 56 9.73 -12.64 9.42
N MET A 57 8.69 -12.63 10.25
CA MET A 57 8.37 -13.75 11.15
C MET A 57 8.14 -15.05 10.38
N LEU A 58 7.35 -15.03 9.30
CA LEU A 58 7.11 -16.22 8.48
C LEU A 58 8.35 -16.68 7.72
N SER A 59 9.16 -15.76 7.21
CA SER A 59 10.42 -16.07 6.55
C SER A 59 11.42 -16.73 7.50
N GLU A 60 11.55 -16.25 8.74
CA GLU A 60 12.39 -16.86 9.77
C GLU A 60 11.88 -18.26 10.16
N ALA A 61 10.56 -18.39 10.35
CA ALA A 61 9.95 -19.66 10.70
C ALA A 61 10.13 -20.71 9.60
N PHE A 62 10.07 -20.29 8.33
CA PHE A 62 10.36 -21.17 7.20
C PHE A 62 11.82 -21.64 7.15
N GLN A 63 12.78 -20.77 7.47
CA GLN A 63 14.18 -21.19 7.55
C GLN A 63 14.43 -22.18 8.68
N THR A 64 13.65 -22.08 9.77
CA THR A 64 13.81 -22.95 10.94
C THR A 64 13.20 -24.33 10.73
N ASP A 65 11.97 -24.41 10.23
CA ASP A 65 11.21 -25.67 10.18
C ASP A 65 10.25 -25.76 8.97
N GLY A 66 10.62 -25.11 7.86
CA GLY A 66 9.86 -25.12 6.62
C GLY A 66 8.41 -24.68 6.82
N ILE A 67 7.48 -25.36 6.14
CA ILE A 67 6.05 -25.03 6.21
C ILE A 67 5.42 -25.28 7.59
N THR A 68 5.99 -26.20 8.39
CA THR A 68 5.54 -26.45 9.76
C THR A 68 5.84 -25.24 10.64
N GLY A 69 7.05 -24.69 10.51
CA GLY A 69 7.44 -23.43 11.14
C GLY A 69 6.49 -22.29 10.74
N MET A 70 6.19 -22.15 9.44
CA MET A 70 5.25 -21.13 8.97
C MET A 70 3.84 -21.25 9.59
N THR A 71 3.28 -22.46 9.67
CA THR A 71 1.97 -22.68 10.31
C THR A 71 2.00 -22.35 11.80
N ASN A 72 3.05 -22.72 12.51
CA ASN A 72 3.20 -22.39 13.93
C ASN A 72 3.32 -20.88 14.15
N ALA A 73 4.12 -20.19 13.34
CA ALA A 73 4.28 -18.74 13.40
C ALA A 73 3.00 -17.99 13.02
N ALA A 74 2.29 -18.43 11.97
CA ALA A 74 0.99 -17.88 11.60
C ALA A 74 -0.03 -18.02 12.75
N THR A 75 -0.10 -19.20 13.37
CA THR A 75 -0.98 -19.44 14.52
C THR A 75 -0.62 -18.56 15.71
N ALA A 76 0.67 -18.38 16.00
CA ALA A 76 1.14 -17.50 17.07
C ALA A 76 0.83 -16.02 16.78
N TRP A 77 0.89 -15.60 15.51
CA TRP A 77 0.51 -14.25 15.10
C TRP A 77 -0.99 -13.99 15.30
N GLU A 78 -1.85 -14.92 14.87
CA GLU A 78 -3.30 -14.78 15.05
C GLU A 78 -3.74 -14.83 16.52
N ALA A 79 -2.91 -15.37 17.42
CA ALA A 79 -3.16 -15.35 18.85
C ALA A 79 -2.82 -13.99 19.51
N LYS A 80 -2.17 -13.06 18.81
CA LYS A 80 -1.89 -11.70 19.31
C LYS A 80 -3.20 -10.94 19.50
N SER A 81 -3.17 -9.98 20.42
CA SER A 81 -4.31 -9.09 20.60
C SER A 81 -4.52 -8.22 19.35
N ASP A 82 -5.76 -7.83 19.12
CA ASP A 82 -6.14 -6.94 18.03
C ASP A 82 -5.37 -5.61 18.06
N ASP A 83 -5.06 -5.09 19.24
CA ASP A 83 -4.35 -3.83 19.42
C ASP A 83 -2.89 -3.90 18.96
N GLU A 84 -2.27 -5.08 18.98
CA GLU A 84 -0.91 -5.28 18.47
C GLU A 84 -0.85 -5.34 16.92
N LYS A 85 -2.00 -5.57 16.27
CA LYS A 85 -2.11 -5.73 14.81
C LYS A 85 -2.68 -4.48 14.11
N LYS A 86 -3.08 -3.47 14.89
CA LYS A 86 -3.74 -2.24 14.42
C LYS A 86 -2.83 -1.04 14.47
N SER A 87 -3.10 -0.07 13.60
CA SER A 87 -2.45 1.24 13.60
C SER A 87 -3.43 2.33 13.15
N LYS A 88 -2.95 3.56 12.96
CA LYS A 88 -3.79 4.66 12.48
C LYS A 88 -4.39 4.40 11.09
N TYR A 89 -3.70 3.64 10.23
CA TYR A 89 -4.12 3.34 8.86
C TYR A 89 -4.34 1.84 8.60
N VAL A 90 -4.23 0.99 9.63
CA VAL A 90 -4.39 -0.47 9.54
C VAL A 90 -5.44 -0.95 10.54
N ASN A 91 -6.49 -1.60 10.02
CA ASN A 91 -7.56 -2.20 10.83
C ASN A 91 -7.18 -3.59 11.34
N ASP A 92 -6.36 -4.35 10.60
CA ASP A 92 -5.83 -5.63 11.05
C ASP A 92 -4.73 -6.10 10.10
N VAL A 93 -3.87 -6.99 10.61
CA VAL A 93 -2.94 -7.79 9.82
C VAL A 93 -3.21 -9.23 10.20
N THR A 94 -3.77 -10.01 9.26
CA THR A 94 -4.07 -11.43 9.49
C THR A 94 -3.20 -12.31 8.62
N ILE A 95 -2.98 -13.55 9.05
CA ILE A 95 -2.23 -14.57 8.35
C ILE A 95 -3.07 -15.85 8.25
N ALA A 96 -3.20 -16.39 7.04
CA ALA A 96 -3.76 -17.73 6.88
C ALA A 96 -2.89 -18.76 7.62
N THR A 97 -3.46 -19.51 8.56
CA THR A 97 -2.73 -20.47 9.41
C THR A 97 -2.35 -21.77 8.69
N ALA A 98 -2.74 -21.90 7.43
CA ALA A 98 -2.37 -23.00 6.54
C ALA A 98 -2.04 -22.45 5.15
N THR A 99 -1.60 -23.33 4.26
CA THR A 99 -1.37 -23.04 2.84
C THR A 99 -2.52 -22.20 2.26
N PRO A 100 -2.28 -21.03 1.65
CA PRO A 100 -0.98 -20.53 1.19
C PRO A 100 -0.29 -19.48 2.10
N TRP A 101 -0.59 -19.43 3.41
CA TRP A 101 -0.01 -18.49 4.39
C TRP A 101 -0.03 -17.02 3.96
N THR A 102 -1.10 -16.63 3.27
CA THR A 102 -1.26 -15.25 2.81
C THR A 102 -1.46 -14.32 3.99
N ILE A 103 -0.66 -13.27 4.03
CA ILE A 103 -0.82 -12.14 4.94
C ILE A 103 -1.82 -11.18 4.29
N THR A 104 -2.86 -10.79 5.01
CA THR A 104 -3.85 -9.80 4.58
C THR A 104 -3.77 -8.58 5.49
N VAL A 105 -3.50 -7.42 4.91
CA VAL A 105 -3.51 -6.15 5.64
C VAL A 105 -4.78 -5.39 5.27
N ALA A 106 -5.65 -5.14 6.25
CA ALA A 106 -6.88 -4.38 6.05
C ALA A 106 -6.64 -2.89 6.34
N ILE A 107 -7.02 -2.01 5.41
CA ILE A 107 -6.84 -0.57 5.55
C ILE A 107 -7.88 0.01 6.52
N ALA A 108 -7.43 0.78 7.50
CA ALA A 108 -8.30 1.67 8.29
C ALA A 108 -8.49 2.99 7.53
N ALA A 109 -9.68 3.23 6.99
CA ALA A 109 -9.98 4.50 6.32
C ALA A 109 -11.20 5.16 6.95
N ASN A 110 -11.00 6.34 7.53
CA ASN A 110 -12.06 7.11 8.16
C ASN A 110 -11.81 8.61 7.99
N THR A 111 -12.84 9.41 8.30
CA THR A 111 -12.73 10.87 8.20
C THR A 111 -11.64 11.45 9.11
N GLY A 112 -11.37 10.82 10.26
CA GLY A 112 -10.37 11.27 11.23
C GLY A 112 -8.91 11.04 10.82
N ASN A 113 -8.65 10.08 9.92
CA ASN A 113 -7.31 9.81 9.41
C ASN A 113 -7.08 10.36 7.99
N GLY A 114 -8.10 10.98 7.39
CA GLY A 114 -8.02 11.65 6.10
C GLY A 114 -7.77 10.70 4.93
N LEU A 115 -8.27 9.47 5.02
CA LEU A 115 -8.39 8.54 3.90
C LEU A 115 -9.86 8.52 3.43
N PRO A 116 -10.11 8.36 2.11
CA PRO A 116 -11.48 8.17 1.62
C PRO A 116 -12.13 6.96 2.29
N THR A 117 -13.29 7.14 2.91
CA THR A 117 -13.98 6.10 3.71
C THR A 117 -14.33 4.85 2.90
N GLY A 118 -14.48 4.98 1.58
CA GLY A 118 -14.68 3.84 0.67
C GLY A 118 -13.47 2.89 0.59
N LEU A 119 -12.31 3.27 1.12
CA LEU A 119 -11.13 2.40 1.23
C LEU A 119 -11.10 1.56 2.51
N ASN A 120 -12.07 1.74 3.43
CA ASN A 120 -12.06 1.03 4.70
C ASN A 120 -12.24 -0.47 4.48
N ASN A 121 -11.44 -1.29 5.18
CA ASN A 121 -11.37 -2.75 5.02
C ASN A 121 -10.97 -3.23 3.62
N GLN A 122 -10.54 -2.34 2.73
CA GLN A 122 -9.87 -2.78 1.52
C GLN A 122 -8.50 -3.35 1.88
N THR A 123 -7.99 -4.28 1.07
CA THR A 123 -6.88 -5.14 1.46
C THR A 123 -5.71 -5.06 0.51
N ILE A 124 -4.51 -5.14 1.09
CA ILE A 124 -3.27 -5.49 0.40
C ILE A 124 -2.89 -6.89 0.89
N LYS A 125 -2.42 -7.76 -0.02
CA LYS A 125 -2.00 -9.10 0.34
C LYS A 125 -0.53 -9.33 0.07
N PHE A 126 0.15 -9.98 1.02
CA PHE A 126 1.48 -10.52 0.82
C PHE A 126 1.41 -12.04 0.81
N SER A 127 1.99 -12.66 -0.21
CA SER A 127 1.96 -14.11 -0.40
C SER A 127 3.37 -14.67 -0.57
N PRO A 128 3.72 -15.72 0.20
CA PRO A 128 5.04 -16.32 0.12
C PRO A 128 5.15 -17.17 -1.16
N ASN A 129 6.31 -17.11 -1.78
CA ASN A 129 6.67 -17.89 -2.95
C ASN A 129 8.04 -18.53 -2.72
N THR A 130 8.21 -19.77 -3.15
CA THR A 130 9.52 -20.45 -3.26
C THR A 130 9.81 -20.73 -4.72
N ASN A 131 11.10 -20.76 -5.08
CA ASN A 131 11.54 -21.09 -6.42
C ASN A 131 11.96 -22.56 -6.48
N ALA A 132 11.21 -23.38 -7.22
CA ALA A 132 11.59 -24.74 -7.54
C ALA A 132 12.04 -24.81 -9.00
N ALA A 133 13.36 -24.84 -9.22
CA ALA A 133 13.98 -25.00 -10.55
C ALA A 133 13.44 -24.02 -11.62
N GLY A 134 13.29 -22.74 -11.25
CA GLY A 134 12.79 -21.68 -12.13
C GLY A 134 11.28 -21.45 -12.07
N THR A 135 10.53 -22.30 -11.35
CA THR A 135 9.07 -22.14 -11.18
C THR A 135 8.76 -21.59 -9.81
N TRP A 136 8.14 -20.41 -9.76
CA TRP A 136 7.67 -19.81 -8.52
C TRP A 136 6.29 -20.35 -8.14
N GLY A 137 6.11 -20.69 -6.87
CA GLY A 137 4.81 -21.14 -6.37
C GLY A 137 4.73 -21.08 -4.85
N THR A 138 3.60 -21.49 -4.31
CA THR A 138 3.38 -21.57 -2.86
C THR A 138 4.40 -22.51 -2.21
N PRO A 139 4.98 -22.16 -1.05
CA PRO A 139 5.82 -23.07 -0.28
C PRO A 139 5.13 -24.43 -0.05
N THR A 140 5.91 -25.50 -0.19
CA THR A 140 5.50 -26.89 0.03
C THR A 140 6.44 -27.56 1.03
N ALA A 141 6.09 -28.75 1.51
CA ALA A 141 6.92 -29.51 2.46
C ALA A 141 8.33 -29.83 1.93
N THR A 142 8.51 -29.86 0.60
CA THR A 142 9.80 -30.12 -0.06
C THR A 142 10.47 -28.84 -0.57
N SER A 143 9.86 -27.67 -0.35
CA SER A 143 10.46 -26.40 -0.75
C SER A 143 11.70 -26.12 0.07
N GLN A 144 12.76 -25.63 -0.59
CA GLN A 144 14.02 -25.26 0.03
C GLN A 144 14.42 -23.84 -0.39
N GLY A 145 15.36 -23.23 0.33
CA GLY A 145 15.87 -21.89 0.04
C GLY A 145 15.08 -20.77 0.73
N ALA A 146 15.13 -19.57 0.17
CA ALA A 146 14.45 -18.40 0.72
C ALA A 146 12.99 -18.30 0.24
N ILE A 147 12.17 -17.61 1.02
CA ILE A 147 10.84 -17.16 0.60
C ILE A 147 10.98 -15.79 -0.06
N ASP A 148 10.41 -15.67 -1.25
CA ASP A 148 10.16 -14.38 -1.91
C ASP A 148 8.69 -13.99 -1.76
N TRP A 149 8.44 -12.70 -1.65
CA TRP A 149 7.11 -12.19 -1.34
C TRP A 149 6.48 -11.46 -2.52
N ALA A 150 5.34 -11.96 -2.99
CA ALA A 150 4.46 -11.21 -3.86
C ALA A 150 3.63 -10.24 -3.01
N CYS A 151 3.53 -8.98 -3.43
CA CYS A 151 2.55 -8.04 -2.91
C CYS A 151 1.51 -7.76 -3.99
N THR A 152 0.23 -7.74 -3.62
CA THR A 152 -0.87 -7.49 -4.56
C THR A 152 -1.94 -6.61 -3.94
N SER A 153 -2.54 -5.77 -4.79
CA SER A 153 -3.73 -4.97 -4.53
C SER A 153 -4.91 -5.66 -5.24
N ASP A 154 -5.89 -4.89 -5.72
CA ASP A 154 -6.81 -5.35 -6.77
C ASP A 154 -6.11 -5.74 -8.11
N ALA A 155 -4.81 -5.52 -8.23
CA ALA A 155 -3.97 -5.93 -9.34
C ALA A 155 -2.66 -6.58 -8.86
N ASP A 156 -2.01 -7.31 -9.76
CA ASP A 156 -0.80 -8.08 -9.50
C ASP A 156 0.30 -7.86 -10.55
N LEU A 157 0.30 -6.71 -11.26
CA LEU A 157 1.15 -6.48 -12.42
C LEU A 157 2.64 -6.73 -12.14
N ASN A 158 3.15 -6.29 -10.98
CA ASN A 158 4.54 -6.49 -10.60
C ASN A 158 4.82 -7.90 -10.10
N ALA A 159 3.86 -8.52 -9.40
CA ALA A 159 3.99 -9.91 -8.99
C ALA A 159 3.98 -10.85 -10.20
N ALA A 160 3.13 -10.58 -11.19
CA ALA A 160 3.06 -11.26 -12.47
C ALA A 160 4.34 -11.03 -13.29
N ALA A 161 4.86 -9.80 -13.36
CA ALA A 161 6.12 -9.50 -14.06
C ALA A 161 7.33 -10.23 -13.44
N LYS A 162 7.31 -10.50 -12.13
CA LYS A 162 8.31 -11.33 -11.44
C LYS A 162 8.08 -12.83 -11.61
N GLY A 163 6.98 -13.24 -12.26
CA GLY A 163 6.65 -14.64 -12.50
C GLY A 163 6.14 -15.38 -11.27
N PHE A 164 5.69 -14.68 -10.21
CA PHE A 164 5.20 -15.34 -9.00
C PHE A 164 3.94 -16.17 -9.28
N GLY A 165 3.89 -17.39 -8.75
CA GLY A 165 2.74 -18.29 -8.88
C GLY A 165 1.66 -18.04 -7.84
N ASN A 166 2.06 -17.82 -6.57
CA ASN A 166 1.17 -17.50 -5.47
C ASN A 166 1.02 -15.98 -5.34
N LYS A 167 -0.10 -15.44 -5.80
CA LYS A 167 -0.39 -13.99 -5.83
C LYS A 167 -1.89 -13.68 -5.73
N PRO A 168 -2.61 -14.17 -4.70
CA PRO A 168 -4.03 -13.89 -4.55
C PRO A 168 -4.27 -12.40 -4.39
N LEU A 169 -5.19 -11.84 -5.19
CA LEU A 169 -5.48 -10.41 -5.18
C LEU A 169 -6.09 -9.94 -3.85
N GLY A 170 -5.66 -8.75 -3.44
CA GLY A 170 -6.35 -7.93 -2.47
C GLY A 170 -7.56 -7.22 -3.10
N THR A 171 -7.97 -6.11 -2.49
CA THR A 171 -9.12 -5.32 -2.97
C THR A 171 -8.81 -3.84 -3.12
N LEU A 172 -7.75 -3.34 -2.50
CA LEU A 172 -7.39 -1.93 -2.57
C LEU A 172 -7.01 -1.53 -4.00
N PRO A 173 -7.46 -0.37 -4.54
CA PRO A 173 -7.14 0.00 -5.92
C PRO A 173 -5.64 0.21 -6.14
N ALA A 174 -5.12 -0.30 -7.25
CA ALA A 174 -3.69 -0.29 -7.59
C ALA A 174 -3.09 1.12 -7.63
N LYS A 175 -3.90 2.13 -7.94
CA LYS A 175 -3.48 3.53 -7.92
C LYS A 175 -3.12 4.04 -6.51
N TYR A 176 -3.66 3.42 -5.46
CA TYR A 176 -3.43 3.79 -4.07
C TYR A 176 -2.31 3.01 -3.38
N VAL A 177 -1.71 2.02 -4.04
CA VAL A 177 -0.59 1.27 -3.47
C VAL A 177 0.76 1.72 -4.04
N PRO A 178 1.86 1.49 -3.29
CA PRO A 178 3.21 1.52 -3.81
C PRO A 178 3.40 0.61 -5.02
N SER A 179 4.43 0.88 -5.83
CA SER A 179 4.70 0.14 -7.07
C SER A 179 4.83 -1.36 -6.85
N GLU A 180 5.44 -1.80 -5.77
CA GLU A 180 5.69 -3.21 -5.47
C GLU A 180 4.42 -4.04 -5.26
N CYS A 181 3.29 -3.39 -4.99
CA CYS A 181 2.00 -4.01 -4.71
C CYS A 181 0.97 -3.81 -5.84
N ARG A 182 1.35 -3.15 -6.95
CA ARG A 182 0.50 -3.01 -8.14
C ARG A 182 0.55 -4.24 -9.02
#